data_AF-A0A3M1D387-F1
#
_entry.id   AF-A0A3M1D387-F1
#
_cell.length_a   1.000
_cell.length_b   1.000
_cell.length_c   1.000
_cell.angle_alpha   90.00
_cell.angle_beta   90.00
_cell.angle_gamma   90.00
#
_symmetry.space_group_name_H-M   'P 1'
#
loop_
_entity.id
_entity.type
_entity.pdbx_description
1 polymer ?
#
loop_
_entity_poly.entity_id
_entity_poly.type
_entity_poly.pdbx_seq_one_letter_code
_entity_poly.pdbx_strand_id
1 'polypeptide(L)'
;MYDLGGGTFDVSVLELTENVYEVVATGGDNFLGGVDFDNQIVDYVLEEFCRNLGRVPRFDRAAIQRLRDAAEAAKCALSEKQQTIIRLPFFVTVDNAPKDLEVKLDRETLEQLCGRLVDRTFEVVDAVLRRAGMSPSNIDNVLLVGGQTRMPMIWRRVEEFFGRSPDKSVHPDEAVAIGAALLASSMDKIDSVVLIDVLPISIGLGLPGGRYLKVLQSGTALPMTKSYTLRTAVDNQTSLELIMYQGESERLVDNEYLGTLAVSGITPRPKGQITLEITFSVNQEGTLKATCRELETGNTLKTAMNTGDTDESIRKKLRIPDEETSGEVTRIPAPASMELEREIERVDGENAGLLSKIFGRRKR
;
A
#
# COMPACT_ATOMS: atom_id res chain seq x y z
N MET A 1 -15.08 -3.05 -3.83
CA MET A 1 -14.35 -2.60 -2.63
C MET A 1 -13.62 -1.31 -2.97
N TYR A 2 -13.81 -0.27 -2.18
CA TYR A 2 -13.15 1.03 -2.29
C TYR A 2 -12.31 1.21 -1.02
N ASP A 3 -10.99 1.13 -1.14
CA ASP A 3 -10.05 1.24 -0.02
C ASP A 3 -9.26 2.54 -0.15
N LEU A 4 -9.51 3.49 0.74
CA LEU A 4 -8.74 4.74 0.82
C LEU A 4 -8.06 4.82 2.18
N GLY A 5 -6.78 4.47 2.17
CA GLY A 5 -5.93 4.42 3.35
C GLY A 5 -5.22 5.74 3.63
N GLY A 6 -4.13 5.63 4.40
CA GLY A 6 -3.28 6.78 4.74
C GLY A 6 -2.37 7.23 3.60
N GLY A 7 -1.96 6.32 2.71
CA GLY A 7 -1.01 6.64 1.62
C GLY A 7 -1.37 6.08 0.24
N THR A 8 -2.27 5.11 0.17
CA THR A 8 -2.69 4.49 -1.09
C THR A 8 -4.21 4.48 -1.23
N PHE A 9 -4.64 4.40 -2.48
CA PHE A 9 -6.01 4.19 -2.88
C PHE A 9 -6.09 2.94 -3.74
N ASP A 10 -6.94 1.99 -3.37
CA ASP A 10 -7.14 0.74 -4.10
C ASP A 10 -8.64 0.52 -4.35
N VAL A 11 -8.97 -0.01 -5.52
CA VAL A 11 -10.33 -0.39 -5.89
C VAL A 11 -10.33 -1.73 -6.60
N SER A 12 -11.18 -2.63 -6.10
CA SER A 12 -11.39 -3.96 -6.67
C SER A 12 -12.87 -4.20 -6.91
N VAL A 13 -13.20 -4.76 -8.06
CA VAL A 13 -14.49 -5.35 -8.39
C VAL A 13 -14.38 -6.85 -8.18
N LEU A 14 -15.24 -7.40 -7.34
CA LEU A 14 -15.27 -8.82 -7.04
C LEU A 14 -16.63 -9.40 -7.41
N GLU A 15 -16.61 -10.60 -7.96
CA GLU A 15 -17.80 -11.44 -8.13
C GLU A 15 -17.77 -12.55 -7.07
N LEU A 16 -18.88 -12.66 -6.33
CA LEU A 16 -19.02 -13.63 -5.24
C LEU A 16 -20.07 -14.66 -5.62
N THR A 17 -19.65 -15.92 -5.77
CA THR A 17 -20.54 -17.04 -6.05
C THR A 17 -20.31 -18.14 -5.01
N GLU A 18 -21.28 -18.34 -4.12
CA GLU A 18 -21.18 -19.27 -2.99
C GLU A 18 -19.91 -19.02 -2.14
N ASN A 19 -18.92 -19.92 -2.21
CA ASN A 19 -17.65 -19.84 -1.49
C ASN A 19 -16.49 -19.36 -2.39
N VAL A 20 -16.78 -18.91 -3.62
CA VAL A 20 -15.78 -18.44 -4.59
C VAL A 20 -15.80 -16.91 -4.64
N TYR A 21 -14.63 -16.32 -4.46
CA TYR A 21 -14.37 -14.89 -4.52
C TYR A 21 -13.42 -14.65 -5.69
N GLU A 22 -13.93 -14.08 -6.78
CA GLU A 22 -13.16 -13.80 -7.98
C GLU A 22 -12.94 -12.30 -8.14
N VAL A 23 -11.69 -11.88 -8.30
CA VAL A 23 -11.35 -10.50 -8.62
C VAL A 23 -11.53 -10.29 -10.13
N VAL A 24 -12.58 -9.58 -10.51
CA VAL A 24 -12.89 -9.30 -11.93
C VAL A 24 -11.94 -8.24 -12.48
N ALA A 25 -11.70 -7.19 -11.68
CA ALA A 25 -10.75 -6.14 -12.01
C ALA A 25 -10.26 -5.45 -10.75
N THR A 26 -9.01 -5.00 -10.78
CA THR A 26 -8.39 -4.22 -9.71
C THR A 26 -7.57 -3.07 -10.31
N GLY A 27 -7.38 -2.02 -9.52
CA GLY A 27 -6.54 -0.88 -9.82
C GLY A 27 -6.37 0.01 -8.60
N GLY A 28 -5.50 0.99 -8.69
CA GLY A 28 -5.19 1.86 -7.56
C GLY A 28 -4.27 3.02 -7.93
N ASP A 29 -4.01 3.86 -6.94
CA ASP A 29 -3.03 4.95 -6.95
C ASP A 29 -2.18 4.86 -5.67
N ASN A 30 -0.92 4.46 -5.85
CA ASN A 30 0.04 4.27 -4.75
C ASN A 30 0.49 5.58 -4.08
N PHE A 31 0.09 6.74 -4.63
CA PHE A 31 0.47 8.07 -4.17
C PHE A 31 -0.78 8.94 -3.96
N LEU A 32 -1.81 8.33 -3.41
CA LEU A 32 -3.07 8.98 -3.08
C LEU A 32 -3.65 8.38 -1.80
N GLY A 33 -3.61 9.12 -0.71
CA GLY A 33 -4.21 8.69 0.56
C GLY A 33 -4.42 9.85 1.52
N GLY A 34 -4.77 9.54 2.77
CA GLY A 34 -5.07 10.55 3.78
C GLY A 34 -3.98 11.59 4.02
N VAL A 35 -2.70 11.26 3.81
CA VAL A 35 -1.58 12.20 3.91
C VAL A 35 -1.69 13.32 2.87
N ASP A 36 -2.22 13.04 1.68
CA ASP A 36 -2.41 14.07 0.65
C ASP A 36 -3.51 15.07 1.04
N PHE A 37 -4.54 14.59 1.74
CA PHE A 37 -5.59 15.43 2.32
C PHE A 37 -5.01 16.31 3.44
N ASP A 38 -4.15 15.74 4.29
CA ASP A 38 -3.47 16.49 5.34
C ASP A 38 -2.58 17.59 4.75
N ASN A 39 -1.88 17.30 3.65
CA ASN A 39 -1.05 18.28 2.94
C ASN A 39 -1.87 19.46 2.39
N GLN A 40 -3.10 19.24 1.90
CA GLN A 40 -3.97 20.34 1.47
C GLN A 40 -4.30 21.30 2.63
N ILE A 41 -4.52 20.75 3.83
CA ILE A 41 -4.79 21.55 5.04
C ILE A 41 -3.52 22.30 5.46
N VAL A 42 -2.35 21.64 5.42
CA VAL A 42 -1.05 22.26 5.75
C VAL A 42 -0.81 23.47 4.86
N ASP A 43 -0.97 23.31 3.54
CA ASP A 43 -0.74 24.39 2.58
C ASP A 43 -1.69 25.57 2.84
N TYR A 44 -2.99 25.29 2.98
CA TYR A 44 -4.00 26.30 3.33
C TYR A 44 -3.65 27.07 4.62
N VAL A 45 -3.30 26.34 5.68
CA VAL A 45 -2.98 26.92 6.99
C VAL A 45 -1.72 27.77 6.94
N LEU A 46 -0.68 27.34 6.21
CA LEU A 46 0.54 28.12 6.02
C LEU A 46 0.27 29.40 5.22
N GLU A 47 -0.55 29.32 4.18
CA GLU A 47 -0.96 30.49 3.39
C GLU A 47 -1.71 31.52 4.25
N GLU A 48 -2.72 31.09 5.02
CA GLU A 48 -3.45 31.96 5.94
C GLU A 48 -2.53 32.57 7.00
N PHE A 49 -1.63 31.77 7.59
CA PHE A 49 -0.68 32.24 8.58
C PHE A 49 0.29 33.29 8.02
N CYS A 50 0.85 33.05 6.83
CA CYS A 50 1.74 33.99 6.16
C CYS A 50 1.02 35.28 5.76
N ARG A 51 -0.24 35.17 5.29
CA ARG A 51 -1.07 36.33 4.94
C ARG A 51 -1.35 37.21 6.17
N ASN A 52 -1.70 36.60 7.31
CA ASN A 52 -1.94 37.31 8.56
C ASN A 52 -0.66 37.93 9.14
N LEU A 53 0.50 37.29 8.93
CA LEU A 53 1.79 37.83 9.33
C LEU A 53 2.30 38.94 8.39
N GLY A 54 1.80 39.00 7.15
CA GLY A 54 2.26 39.91 6.10
C GLY A 54 3.63 39.56 5.51
N ARG A 55 4.20 38.40 5.86
CA ARG A 55 5.47 37.87 5.32
C ARG A 55 5.58 36.36 5.55
N VAL A 56 6.47 35.72 4.81
CA VAL A 56 6.83 34.30 5.01
C VAL A 56 7.96 34.19 6.04
N PRO A 57 7.73 33.62 7.23
CA PRO A 57 8.79 33.39 8.21
C PRO A 57 9.58 32.13 7.86
N ARG A 58 10.70 31.91 8.56
CA ARG A 58 11.43 30.65 8.46
C ARG A 58 10.71 29.57 9.27
N PHE A 59 10.34 28.49 8.61
CA PHE A 59 9.80 27.30 9.27
C PHE A 59 10.92 26.30 9.55
N ASP A 60 10.97 25.77 10.77
CA ASP A 60 11.84 24.64 11.10
C ASP A 60 11.09 23.31 10.97
N ARG A 61 11.85 22.21 10.96
CA ARG A 61 11.29 20.86 10.78
C ARG A 61 10.30 20.48 11.90
N ALA A 62 10.52 20.96 13.12
CA ALA A 62 9.66 20.66 14.25
C ALA A 62 8.31 21.38 14.14
N ALA A 63 8.32 22.65 13.71
CA ALA A 63 7.12 23.43 13.44
C ALA A 63 6.27 22.75 12.34
N ILE A 64 6.89 22.36 11.22
CA ILE A 64 6.18 21.67 10.13
C ILE A 64 5.60 20.33 10.59
N GLN A 65 6.31 19.56 11.40
CA GLN A 65 5.78 18.30 11.93
C GLN A 65 4.56 18.54 12.83
N ARG A 66 4.65 19.49 13.77
CA ARG A 66 3.51 19.87 14.64
C ARG A 66 2.29 20.32 13.84
N LEU A 67 2.52 21.00 12.71
CA LEU A 67 1.44 21.41 11.81
C LEU A 67 0.82 20.23 11.08
N ARG A 68 1.62 19.26 10.62
CA ARG A 68 1.09 18.02 10.02
C ARG A 68 0.22 17.23 11.00
N ASP A 69 0.69 17.03 12.23
CA ASP A 69 -0.07 16.32 13.26
C ASP A 69 -1.39 17.05 13.58
N ALA A 70 -1.36 18.40 13.63
CA ALA A 70 -2.55 19.20 13.88
C ALA A 70 -3.51 19.24 12.67
N ALA A 71 -3.00 19.16 11.45
CA ALA A 71 -3.79 19.08 10.23
C ALA A 71 -4.54 17.74 10.14
N GLU A 72 -3.87 16.62 10.43
CA GLU A 72 -4.50 15.30 10.49
C GLU A 72 -5.60 15.27 11.57
N ALA A 73 -5.30 15.77 12.78
CA ALA A 73 -6.28 15.86 13.85
C ALA A 73 -7.50 16.72 13.46
N ALA A 74 -7.29 17.83 12.75
CA ALA A 74 -8.35 18.69 12.26
C ALA A 74 -9.20 18.00 11.17
N LYS A 75 -8.57 17.31 10.21
CA LYS A 75 -9.25 16.50 9.19
C LYS A 75 -10.16 15.46 9.84
N CYS A 76 -9.63 14.68 10.76
CA CYS A 76 -10.39 13.66 11.50
C CYS A 76 -11.54 14.29 12.29
N ALA A 77 -11.32 15.41 12.97
CA ALA A 77 -12.36 16.10 13.71
C ALA A 77 -13.49 16.61 12.80
N LEU A 78 -13.18 17.07 11.57
CA LEU A 78 -14.16 17.56 10.61
C LEU A 78 -15.02 16.45 9.97
N SER A 79 -14.61 15.19 10.08
CA SER A 79 -15.49 14.07 9.73
C SER A 79 -16.72 13.99 10.63
N GLU A 80 -16.63 14.47 11.87
CA GLU A 80 -17.72 14.48 12.85
C GLU A 80 -18.33 15.88 13.03
N LYS A 81 -17.48 16.91 13.07
CA LYS A 81 -17.85 18.30 13.36
C LYS A 81 -17.95 19.13 12.08
N GLN A 82 -18.73 20.21 12.13
CA GLN A 82 -18.80 21.16 11.01
C GLN A 82 -17.62 22.12 10.96
N GLN A 83 -16.96 22.36 12.09
CA GLN A 83 -15.84 23.29 12.22
C GLN A 83 -14.85 22.84 13.30
N THR A 84 -13.60 23.25 13.15
CA THR A 84 -12.52 23.06 14.11
C THR A 84 -11.56 24.24 14.10
N ILE A 85 -10.68 24.33 15.10
CA ILE A 85 -9.65 25.37 15.19
C ILE A 85 -8.30 24.68 15.30
N ILE A 86 -7.42 24.95 14.33
CA ILE A 86 -6.02 24.52 14.37
C ILE A 86 -5.26 25.58 15.15
N ARG A 87 -4.76 25.21 16.33
CA ARG A 87 -4.04 26.13 17.22
C ARG A 87 -2.69 25.55 17.64
N LEU A 88 -1.60 26.23 17.29
CA LEU A 88 -0.25 25.87 17.67
C LEU A 88 0.41 27.05 18.39
N PRO A 89 0.53 27.01 19.73
CA PRO A 89 1.24 28.04 20.47
C PRO A 89 2.75 27.95 20.18
N PHE A 90 3.45 29.08 20.16
CA PHE A 90 4.88 29.16 19.86
C PHE A 90 5.22 28.42 18.55
N PHE A 91 4.49 28.72 17.47
CA PHE A 91 4.66 28.03 16.19
C PHE A 91 5.97 28.41 15.49
N VAL A 92 6.26 29.71 15.42
CA VAL A 92 7.52 30.24 14.87
C VAL A 92 8.02 31.44 15.67
N THR A 93 9.30 31.79 15.51
CA THR A 93 9.89 33.01 16.08
C THR A 93 10.10 34.04 14.98
N VAL A 94 9.63 35.26 15.24
CA VAL A 94 9.63 36.38 14.29
C VAL A 94 10.11 37.62 15.03
N ASP A 95 11.22 38.22 14.58
CA ASP A 95 11.90 39.35 15.24
C ASP A 95 12.16 39.13 16.74
N ASN A 96 12.65 37.93 17.10
CA ASN A 96 12.87 37.47 18.48
C ASN A 96 11.61 37.39 19.36
N ALA A 97 10.41 37.45 18.77
CA ALA A 97 9.14 37.23 19.46
C ALA A 97 8.45 35.96 18.96
N PRO A 98 7.94 35.09 19.85
CA PRO A 98 7.17 33.93 19.43
C PRO A 98 5.84 34.36 18.80
N LYS A 99 5.39 33.60 17.80
CA LYS A 99 4.11 33.75 17.13
C LYS A 99 3.34 32.45 17.20
N ASP A 100 2.09 32.55 17.63
CA ASP A 100 1.13 31.46 17.64
C ASP A 100 0.47 31.35 16.27
N LEU A 101 0.14 30.13 15.88
CA LEU A 101 -0.73 29.86 14.73
C LEU A 101 -2.13 29.54 15.25
N GLU A 102 -3.13 30.23 14.70
CA GLU A 102 -4.54 29.95 14.96
C GLU A 102 -5.32 30.15 13.65
N VAL A 103 -5.90 29.06 13.13
CA VAL A 103 -6.70 29.07 11.90
C VAL A 103 -7.99 28.30 12.16
N LYS A 104 -9.14 28.92 11.85
CA LYS A 104 -10.43 28.25 11.85
C LYS A 104 -10.62 27.54 10.52
N LEU A 105 -11.06 26.29 10.57
CA LEU A 105 -11.33 25.48 9.38
C LEU A 105 -12.71 24.85 9.53
N ASP A 106 -13.56 25.02 8.52
CA ASP A 106 -14.84 24.33 8.42
C ASP A 106 -14.80 23.18 7.41
N ARG A 107 -15.80 22.30 7.49
CA ARG A 107 -15.90 21.12 6.63
C ARG A 107 -16.03 21.52 5.17
N GLU A 108 -16.79 22.57 4.87
CA GLU A 108 -17.00 23.03 3.50
C GLU A 108 -15.67 23.44 2.85
N THR A 109 -14.84 24.20 3.56
CA THR A 109 -13.50 24.58 3.11
C THR A 109 -12.62 23.34 2.91
N LEU A 110 -12.62 22.38 3.85
CA LEU A 110 -11.87 21.12 3.69
C LEU A 110 -12.29 20.36 2.42
N GLU A 111 -13.61 20.24 2.18
CA GLU A 111 -14.14 19.56 1.00
C GLU A 111 -13.76 20.27 -0.29
N GLN A 112 -13.73 21.60 -0.31
CA GLN A 112 -13.24 22.38 -1.44
C GLN A 112 -11.75 22.15 -1.71
N LEU A 113 -10.91 22.14 -0.66
CA LEU A 113 -9.47 21.91 -0.77
C LEU A 113 -9.17 20.49 -1.29
N CYS A 114 -9.94 19.49 -0.87
CA CYS A 114 -9.68 18.10 -1.21
C CYS A 114 -10.48 17.57 -2.40
N GLY A 115 -11.35 18.37 -3.02
CA GLY A 115 -12.27 17.90 -4.07
C GLY A 115 -11.57 17.21 -5.23
N ARG A 116 -10.43 17.75 -5.68
CA ARG A 116 -9.62 17.13 -6.75
C ARG A 116 -9.03 15.78 -6.35
N LEU A 117 -8.67 15.58 -5.08
CA LEU A 117 -8.16 14.29 -4.60
C LEU A 117 -9.27 13.24 -4.61
N VAL A 118 -10.49 13.63 -4.20
CA VAL A 118 -11.66 12.77 -4.30
C VAL A 118 -11.96 12.44 -5.76
N ASP A 119 -11.97 13.41 -6.67
CA ASP A 119 -12.23 13.14 -8.10
C ASP A 119 -11.22 12.15 -8.71
N ARG A 120 -9.92 12.25 -8.35
CA ARG A 120 -8.89 11.28 -8.77
C ARG A 120 -9.24 9.84 -8.36
N THR A 121 -9.83 9.62 -7.18
CA THR A 121 -10.27 8.27 -6.78
C THR A 121 -11.34 7.73 -7.74
N PHE A 122 -12.26 8.57 -8.21
CA PHE A 122 -13.33 8.17 -9.13
C PHE A 122 -12.84 7.99 -10.57
N GLU A 123 -11.78 8.68 -10.99
CA GLU A 123 -11.10 8.39 -12.26
C GLU A 123 -10.56 6.95 -12.28
N VAL A 124 -9.98 6.50 -11.17
CA VAL A 124 -9.48 5.12 -11.01
C VAL A 124 -10.64 4.13 -10.91
N VAL A 125 -11.70 4.43 -10.15
CA VAL A 125 -12.92 3.59 -10.08
C VAL A 125 -13.52 3.39 -11.47
N ASP A 126 -13.68 4.45 -12.25
CA ASP A 126 -14.23 4.38 -13.61
C ASP A 126 -13.33 3.57 -14.56
N ALA A 127 -12.01 3.72 -14.45
CA ALA A 127 -11.06 2.91 -15.23
C ALA A 127 -11.18 1.41 -14.89
N VAL A 128 -11.34 1.05 -13.61
CA VAL A 128 -11.49 -0.34 -13.18
C VAL A 128 -12.85 -0.92 -13.61
N LEU A 129 -13.93 -0.16 -13.52
CA LEU A 129 -15.24 -0.58 -14.05
C LEU A 129 -15.21 -0.81 -15.56
N ARG A 130 -14.56 0.09 -16.32
CA ARG A 130 -14.37 -0.10 -17.77
C ARG A 130 -13.58 -1.35 -18.09
N ARG A 131 -12.54 -1.67 -17.30
CA ARG A 131 -11.77 -2.92 -17.45
C ARG A 131 -12.62 -4.16 -17.15
N ALA A 132 -13.51 -4.08 -16.16
CA ALA A 132 -14.47 -5.13 -15.84
C ALA A 132 -15.60 -5.25 -16.88
N GLY A 133 -15.73 -4.31 -17.82
CA GLY A 133 -16.87 -4.24 -18.73
C GLY A 133 -18.20 -3.93 -18.01
N MET A 134 -18.14 -3.28 -16.85
CA MET A 134 -19.29 -2.99 -16.00
C MET A 134 -19.59 -1.51 -15.94
N SER A 135 -20.85 -1.18 -15.68
CA SER A 135 -21.31 0.17 -15.33
C SER A 135 -21.56 0.27 -13.82
N PRO A 136 -21.61 1.47 -13.23
CA PRO A 136 -21.85 1.62 -11.79
C PRO A 136 -23.15 0.96 -11.30
N SER A 137 -24.18 0.86 -12.16
CA SER A 137 -25.46 0.22 -11.82
C SER A 137 -25.37 -1.30 -11.74
N ASN A 138 -24.32 -1.93 -12.30
CA ASN A 138 -24.09 -3.38 -12.20
C ASN A 138 -23.51 -3.80 -10.84
N ILE A 139 -23.03 -2.87 -10.02
CA ILE A 139 -22.42 -3.17 -8.73
C ILE A 139 -23.50 -3.35 -7.67
N ASP A 140 -23.57 -4.51 -7.03
CA ASP A 140 -24.59 -4.79 -6.01
C ASP A 140 -24.30 -4.10 -4.67
N ASN A 141 -23.06 -4.15 -4.20
CA ASN A 141 -22.66 -3.59 -2.91
C ASN A 141 -21.34 -2.84 -3.03
N VAL A 142 -21.22 -1.73 -2.32
CA VAL A 142 -19.97 -0.96 -2.23
C VAL A 142 -19.46 -1.02 -0.79
N LEU A 143 -18.32 -1.67 -0.59
CA LEU A 143 -17.63 -1.74 0.70
C LEU A 143 -16.58 -0.62 0.77
N LEU A 144 -16.60 0.16 1.86
CA LEU A 144 -15.58 1.17 2.16
C LEU A 144 -14.57 0.62 3.17
N VAL A 145 -13.29 0.72 2.84
CA VAL A 145 -12.17 0.27 3.67
C VAL A 145 -11.16 1.41 3.82
N GLY A 146 -10.45 1.46 4.94
CA GLY A 146 -9.43 2.48 5.20
C GLY A 146 -9.98 3.74 5.88
N GLY A 147 -9.19 4.29 6.81
CA GLY A 147 -9.63 5.36 7.70
C GLY A 147 -10.03 6.66 6.98
N GLN A 148 -9.44 6.95 5.82
CA GLN A 148 -9.78 8.17 5.07
C GLN A 148 -11.19 8.11 4.49
N THR A 149 -11.79 6.92 4.30
CA THR A 149 -13.19 6.77 3.87
C THR A 149 -14.22 7.28 4.88
N ARG A 150 -13.81 7.57 6.12
CA ARG A 150 -14.69 8.17 7.15
C ARG A 150 -15.13 9.60 6.82
N MET A 151 -14.48 10.26 5.87
CA MET A 151 -14.84 11.61 5.43
C MET A 151 -16.25 11.62 4.77
N PRO A 152 -17.20 12.45 5.24
CA PRO A 152 -18.57 12.49 4.70
C PRO A 152 -18.69 12.77 3.20
N MET A 153 -17.76 13.54 2.63
CA MET A 153 -17.70 13.79 1.18
C MET A 153 -17.52 12.50 0.38
N ILE A 154 -16.71 11.56 0.86
CA ILE A 154 -16.48 10.28 0.17
C ILE A 154 -17.76 9.46 0.14
N TRP A 155 -18.46 9.37 1.27
CA TRP A 155 -19.76 8.68 1.34
C TRP A 155 -20.77 9.24 0.34
N ARG A 156 -20.93 10.57 0.33
CA ARG A 156 -21.83 11.24 -0.63
C ARG A 156 -21.43 10.99 -2.08
N ARG A 157 -20.14 11.11 -2.38
CA ARG A 157 -19.64 10.92 -3.75
C ARG A 157 -19.78 9.48 -4.23
N VAL A 158 -19.59 8.50 -3.35
CA VAL A 158 -19.84 7.08 -3.63
C VAL A 158 -21.33 6.83 -3.86
N GLU A 159 -22.20 7.39 -3.02
CA GLU A 159 -23.66 7.32 -3.19
C GLU A 159 -24.13 7.89 -4.52
N GLU A 160 -23.63 9.07 -4.89
CA GLU A 160 -23.92 9.73 -6.15
C GLU A 160 -23.43 8.92 -7.35
N PHE A 161 -22.24 8.33 -7.27
CA PHE A 161 -21.64 7.60 -8.39
C PHE A 161 -22.28 6.24 -8.64
N PHE A 162 -22.55 5.45 -7.59
CA PHE A 162 -23.12 4.11 -7.71
C PHE A 162 -24.65 4.09 -7.59
N GLY A 163 -25.27 5.21 -7.21
CA GLY A 163 -26.71 5.31 -6.99
C GLY A 163 -27.22 4.50 -5.79
N ARG A 164 -26.33 4.15 -4.85
CA ARG A 164 -26.64 3.33 -3.66
C ARG A 164 -25.74 3.67 -2.48
N SER A 165 -26.27 3.50 -1.27
CA SER A 165 -25.51 3.67 -0.03
C SER A 165 -24.41 2.61 0.12
N PRO A 166 -23.20 3.00 0.54
CA PRO A 166 -22.17 2.04 0.90
C PRO A 166 -22.62 1.14 2.05
N ASP A 167 -22.16 -0.10 2.00
CA ASP A 167 -22.44 -1.10 3.01
C ASP A 167 -21.73 -0.76 4.34
N LYS A 168 -22.41 -1.01 5.45
CA LYS A 168 -21.95 -0.72 6.82
C LYS A 168 -21.62 -1.98 7.62
N SER A 169 -21.65 -3.16 7.00
CA SER A 169 -21.42 -4.46 7.65
C SER A 169 -19.94 -4.70 8.00
N VAL A 170 -19.02 -3.95 7.40
CA VAL A 170 -17.57 -4.10 7.59
C VAL A 170 -16.99 -2.94 8.37
N HIS A 171 -16.10 -3.25 9.32
CA HIS A 171 -15.33 -2.22 10.01
C HIS A 171 -14.13 -1.79 9.14
N PRO A 172 -14.02 -0.51 8.74
CA PRO A 172 -13.04 -0.08 7.74
C PRO A 172 -11.58 -0.24 8.18
N ASP A 173 -11.33 -0.28 9.49
CA ASP A 173 -9.96 -0.40 10.05
C ASP A 173 -9.53 -1.86 10.28
N GLU A 174 -10.48 -2.80 10.32
CA GLU A 174 -10.20 -4.20 10.73
C GLU A 174 -10.43 -5.21 9.60
N ALA A 175 -11.24 -4.85 8.59
CA ALA A 175 -11.66 -5.75 7.51
C ALA A 175 -10.49 -6.48 6.84
N VAL A 176 -9.40 -5.75 6.55
CA VAL A 176 -8.20 -6.30 5.90
C VAL A 176 -7.51 -7.35 6.78
N ALA A 177 -7.30 -7.03 8.07
CA ALA A 177 -6.63 -7.94 9.00
C ALA A 177 -7.45 -9.22 9.27
N ILE A 178 -8.77 -9.06 9.39
CA ILE A 178 -9.70 -10.19 9.55
C ILE A 178 -9.68 -11.07 8.28
N GLY A 179 -9.75 -10.47 7.10
CA GLY A 179 -9.68 -11.18 5.83
C GLY A 179 -8.39 -12.00 5.69
N ALA A 180 -7.25 -11.41 6.05
CA ALA A 180 -5.96 -12.11 6.05
C ALA A 180 -5.95 -13.30 7.04
N ALA A 181 -6.51 -13.13 8.24
CA ALA A 181 -6.60 -14.21 9.23
C ALA A 181 -7.51 -15.36 8.76
N LEU A 182 -8.63 -15.04 8.08
CA LEU A 182 -9.53 -16.02 7.50
C LEU A 182 -8.83 -16.82 6.38
N LEU A 183 -8.12 -16.14 5.48
CA LEU A 183 -7.35 -16.77 4.41
C LEU A 183 -6.26 -17.69 4.97
N ALA A 184 -5.49 -17.24 5.96
CA ALA A 184 -4.48 -18.06 6.61
C ALA A 184 -5.09 -19.32 7.27
N SER A 185 -6.29 -19.21 7.87
CA SER A 185 -6.99 -20.35 8.47
C SER A 185 -7.58 -21.34 7.45
N SER A 186 -7.72 -20.93 6.19
CA SER A 186 -8.39 -21.71 5.15
C SER A 186 -7.42 -22.53 4.29
N MET A 187 -6.12 -22.21 4.29
CA MET A 187 -5.11 -22.83 3.42
C MET A 187 -5.02 -24.37 3.53
N ASP A 188 -5.36 -24.97 4.68
CA ASP A 188 -5.30 -26.43 4.90
C ASP A 188 -6.67 -27.14 4.88
N LYS A 189 -7.76 -26.44 4.56
CA LYS A 189 -9.14 -26.99 4.64
C LYS A 189 -9.71 -27.27 3.25
N ILE A 190 -10.30 -28.45 3.07
CA ILE A 190 -10.89 -28.89 1.79
C ILE A 190 -12.17 -28.12 1.44
N ASP A 191 -12.97 -27.72 2.44
CA ASP A 191 -14.20 -26.92 2.27
C ASP A 191 -13.94 -25.41 2.42
N SER A 192 -12.77 -24.94 1.97
CA SER A 192 -12.33 -23.55 2.17
C SER A 192 -12.90 -22.58 1.15
N VAL A 193 -12.80 -21.29 1.52
CA VAL A 193 -12.98 -20.16 0.60
C VAL A 193 -11.99 -20.27 -0.56
N VAL A 194 -12.49 -20.15 -1.79
CA VAL A 194 -11.65 -20.09 -2.99
C VAL A 194 -11.47 -18.65 -3.40
N LEU A 195 -10.22 -18.18 -3.45
CA LEU A 195 -9.86 -16.85 -3.92
C LEU A 195 -9.19 -16.97 -5.29
N ILE A 196 -9.79 -16.33 -6.29
CA ILE A 196 -9.22 -16.18 -7.63
C ILE A 196 -8.80 -14.73 -7.77
N ASP A 197 -7.50 -14.48 -7.62
CA ASP A 197 -6.92 -13.14 -7.77
C ASP A 197 -6.39 -12.92 -9.20
N VAL A 198 -6.07 -11.69 -9.55
CA VAL A 198 -5.59 -11.30 -10.89
C VAL A 198 -4.28 -10.52 -10.83
N LEU A 199 -3.51 -10.57 -11.91
CA LEU A 199 -2.32 -9.73 -12.05
C LEU A 199 -2.70 -8.24 -12.14
N PRO A 200 -2.26 -7.35 -11.24
CA PRO A 200 -2.75 -5.97 -11.21
C PRO A 200 -2.19 -5.09 -12.34
N ILE A 201 -0.97 -5.39 -12.80
CA ILE A 201 -0.24 -4.61 -13.81
C ILE A 201 0.44 -5.55 -14.81
N SER A 202 0.42 -5.19 -16.10
CA SER A 202 1.04 -6.03 -17.13
C SER A 202 2.54 -6.12 -16.92
N ILE A 203 3.10 -7.30 -17.18
CA ILE A 203 4.54 -7.58 -17.14
C ILE A 203 4.99 -7.87 -18.56
N GLY A 204 6.14 -7.33 -18.96
CA GLY A 204 6.59 -7.36 -20.34
C GLY A 204 8.07 -7.13 -20.53
N LEU A 205 8.49 -7.11 -21.79
CA LEU A 205 9.88 -6.99 -22.21
C LEU A 205 10.16 -5.63 -22.85
N GLY A 206 11.33 -5.07 -22.56
CA GLY A 206 11.90 -3.96 -23.31
C GLY A 206 12.49 -4.42 -24.63
N LEU A 207 12.05 -3.82 -25.73
CA LEU A 207 12.54 -4.10 -27.08
C LEU A 207 13.44 -2.96 -27.59
N PRO A 208 14.33 -3.25 -28.57
CA PRO A 208 15.10 -2.22 -29.24
C PRO A 208 14.21 -1.10 -29.79
N GLY A 209 14.68 0.15 -29.65
CA GLY A 209 13.94 1.35 -30.05
C GLY A 209 12.97 1.87 -28.97
N GLY A 210 13.06 1.40 -27.72
CA GLY A 210 12.27 1.92 -26.61
C GLY A 210 10.80 1.48 -26.61
N ARG A 211 10.51 0.35 -27.27
CA ARG A 211 9.17 -0.24 -27.32
C ARG A 211 8.97 -1.24 -26.19
N TYR A 212 7.74 -1.34 -25.69
CA TYR A 212 7.34 -2.30 -24.67
C TYR A 212 6.46 -3.40 -25.26
N LEU A 213 6.78 -4.67 -24.96
CA LEU A 213 5.99 -5.84 -25.33
C LEU A 213 5.38 -6.48 -24.09
N LYS A 214 4.06 -6.38 -23.93
CA LYS A 214 3.33 -7.06 -22.85
C LYS A 214 3.40 -8.58 -23.04
N VAL A 215 3.87 -9.28 -22.02
CA VAL A 215 4.05 -10.75 -22.00
C VAL A 215 2.95 -11.41 -21.18
N LEU A 216 2.70 -10.87 -19.98
CA LEU A 216 1.63 -11.24 -19.06
C LEU A 216 0.73 -10.02 -18.92
N GLN A 217 -0.56 -10.19 -19.18
CA GLN A 217 -1.51 -9.07 -19.21
C GLN A 217 -2.14 -8.87 -17.83
N SER A 218 -2.30 -7.61 -17.41
CA SER A 218 -3.09 -7.27 -16.24
C SER A 218 -4.54 -7.76 -16.36
N GLY A 219 -5.17 -8.05 -15.22
CA GLY A 219 -6.50 -8.65 -15.14
C GLY A 219 -6.54 -10.15 -15.44
N THR A 220 -5.42 -10.79 -15.76
CA THR A 220 -5.40 -12.25 -15.94
C THR A 220 -5.37 -12.95 -14.59
N ALA A 221 -6.23 -13.96 -14.40
CA ALA A 221 -6.30 -14.75 -13.19
C ALA A 221 -4.97 -15.46 -12.85
N LEU A 222 -4.64 -15.50 -11.56
CA LEU A 222 -3.48 -16.16 -11.00
C LEU A 222 -3.83 -17.57 -10.47
N PRO A 223 -2.89 -18.53 -10.53
CA PRO A 223 -1.57 -18.43 -11.15
C PRO A 223 -1.65 -18.44 -12.69
N MET A 224 -0.68 -17.80 -13.35
CA MET A 224 -0.64 -17.74 -14.82
C MET A 224 0.72 -18.12 -15.38
N THR A 225 0.75 -18.56 -16.64
CA THR A 225 1.99 -18.91 -17.34
C THR A 225 1.89 -18.58 -18.83
N LYS A 226 2.96 -18.02 -19.40
CA LYS A 226 3.08 -17.74 -20.83
C LYS A 226 4.48 -18.07 -21.34
N SER A 227 4.54 -18.79 -22.45
CA SER A 227 5.79 -19.18 -23.10
C SER A 227 5.99 -18.48 -24.44
N TYR A 228 7.24 -18.11 -24.72
CA TYR A 228 7.67 -17.49 -25.97
C TYR A 228 8.88 -18.23 -26.53
N THR A 229 8.93 -18.37 -27.85
CA THR A 229 10.07 -18.97 -28.53
C THR A 229 10.92 -17.89 -29.21
N LEU A 230 12.21 -17.87 -28.91
CA LEU A 230 13.20 -17.00 -29.55
C LEU A 230 14.26 -17.84 -30.24
N ARG A 231 14.85 -17.34 -31.32
CA ARG A 231 16.00 -17.96 -31.97
C ARG A 231 17.27 -17.16 -31.68
N THR A 232 18.42 -17.84 -31.65
CA THR A 232 19.71 -17.16 -31.46
C THR A 232 19.95 -16.10 -32.55
N ALA A 233 20.41 -14.92 -32.12
CA ALA A 233 20.55 -13.74 -32.97
C ALA A 233 21.92 -13.65 -33.63
N VAL A 234 22.93 -14.33 -33.08
CA VAL A 234 24.32 -14.33 -33.54
C VAL A 234 24.91 -15.75 -33.51
N ASP A 235 25.99 -15.96 -34.27
CA ASP A 235 26.73 -17.21 -34.28
C ASP A 235 27.37 -17.49 -32.92
N ASN A 236 27.32 -18.73 -32.47
CA ASN A 236 27.93 -19.20 -31.21
C ASN A 236 27.44 -18.43 -29.97
N GLN A 237 26.20 -17.94 -29.97
CA GLN A 237 25.59 -17.27 -28.83
C GLN A 237 25.51 -18.22 -27.62
N THR A 238 26.07 -17.83 -26.47
CA THR A 238 26.13 -18.62 -25.24
C THR A 238 25.23 -18.10 -24.11
N SER A 239 24.77 -16.85 -24.22
CA SER A 239 23.89 -16.19 -23.26
C SER A 239 22.84 -15.30 -23.94
N LEU A 240 21.81 -14.95 -23.19
CA LEU A 240 20.75 -14.02 -23.58
C LEU A 240 20.33 -13.22 -22.36
N GLU A 241 20.10 -11.92 -22.53
CA GLU A 241 19.51 -11.05 -21.50
C GLU A 241 18.17 -10.50 -21.98
N LEU A 242 17.16 -10.57 -21.11
CA LEU A 242 15.85 -10.00 -21.34
C LEU A 242 15.52 -8.98 -20.25
N ILE A 243 15.41 -7.71 -20.64
CA ILE A 243 15.10 -6.61 -19.73
C ILE A 243 13.59 -6.55 -19.56
N MET A 244 13.11 -6.65 -18.32
CA MET A 244 11.70 -6.74 -18.00
C MET A 244 11.18 -5.48 -17.31
N TYR A 245 9.92 -5.15 -17.59
CA TYR A 245 9.22 -3.98 -17.07
C TYR A 245 7.78 -4.34 -16.68
N GLN A 246 7.24 -3.62 -15.70
CA GLN A 246 5.80 -3.59 -15.41
C GLN A 246 5.21 -2.24 -15.81
N GLY A 247 4.04 -2.27 -16.44
CA GLY A 247 3.34 -1.04 -16.83
C GLY A 247 2.36 -1.23 -17.97
N GLU A 248 1.60 -0.18 -18.24
CA GLU A 248 0.56 -0.19 -19.27
C GLU A 248 0.92 0.66 -20.50
N SER A 249 1.98 1.47 -20.43
CA SER A 249 2.40 2.36 -21.51
C SER A 249 3.09 1.61 -22.65
N GLU A 250 2.84 2.02 -23.89
CA GLU A 250 3.58 1.51 -25.06
C GLU A 250 5.05 2.00 -25.07
N ARG A 251 5.30 3.14 -24.41
CA ARG A 251 6.63 3.74 -24.31
C ARG A 251 7.35 3.14 -23.11
N LEU A 252 8.50 2.51 -23.37
CA LEU A 252 9.27 1.81 -22.34
C LEU A 252 9.68 2.70 -21.16
N VAL A 253 9.99 3.96 -21.43
CA VAL A 253 10.45 4.94 -20.40
C VAL A 253 9.36 5.34 -19.41
N ASP A 254 8.10 5.11 -19.75
CA ASP A 254 6.95 5.43 -18.90
C ASP A 254 6.51 4.19 -18.08
N ASN A 255 7.25 3.07 -18.17
CA ASN A 255 7.02 1.85 -17.40
C ASN A 255 8.13 1.63 -16.36
N GLU A 256 7.82 0.86 -15.32
CA GLU A 256 8.75 0.58 -14.23
C GLU A 256 9.64 -0.62 -14.53
N TYR A 257 10.94 -0.47 -14.31
CA TYR A 257 11.90 -1.56 -14.48
C TYR A 257 11.73 -2.61 -13.37
N LEU A 258 11.51 -3.87 -13.76
CA LEU A 258 11.40 -4.98 -12.82
C LEU A 258 12.74 -5.66 -12.55
N GLY A 259 13.53 -5.87 -13.61
CA GLY A 259 14.71 -6.71 -13.53
C GLY A 259 15.19 -7.18 -14.90
N THR A 260 16.36 -7.79 -14.93
CA THR A 260 16.92 -8.39 -16.15
C THR A 260 17.05 -9.89 -15.96
N LEU A 261 16.39 -10.65 -16.82
CA LEU A 261 16.53 -12.09 -16.88
C LEU A 261 17.78 -12.45 -17.68
N ALA A 262 18.81 -12.94 -17.00
CA ALA A 262 20.01 -13.47 -17.61
C ALA A 262 19.88 -14.99 -17.82
N VAL A 263 20.01 -15.43 -19.06
CA VAL A 263 20.05 -16.84 -19.46
C VAL A 263 21.47 -17.18 -19.88
N SER A 264 22.00 -18.29 -19.37
CA SER A 264 23.36 -18.74 -19.68
C SER A 264 23.43 -20.23 -19.97
N GLY A 265 24.46 -20.64 -20.70
CA GLY A 265 24.70 -22.03 -21.07
C GLY A 265 24.02 -22.47 -22.36
N ILE A 266 23.70 -21.53 -23.25
CA ILE A 266 23.17 -21.84 -24.59
C ILE A 266 24.25 -22.60 -25.38
N THR A 267 23.86 -23.69 -26.03
CA THR A 267 24.78 -24.48 -26.86
C THR A 267 25.29 -23.65 -28.05
N PRO A 268 26.60 -23.45 -28.23
CA PRO A 268 27.13 -22.70 -29.36
C PRO A 268 26.78 -23.36 -30.69
N ARG A 269 26.01 -22.68 -31.52
CA ARG A 269 25.69 -23.07 -32.90
C ARG A 269 25.58 -21.83 -33.80
N PRO A 270 25.59 -22.01 -35.14
CA PRO A 270 25.29 -20.92 -36.06
C PRO A 270 23.96 -20.23 -35.72
N LYS A 271 23.90 -18.93 -36.05
CA LYS A 271 22.74 -18.07 -35.84
C LYS A 271 21.45 -18.74 -36.31
N GLY A 272 20.43 -18.69 -35.46
CA GLY A 272 19.09 -19.17 -35.77
C GLY A 272 18.89 -20.68 -35.70
N GLN A 273 19.93 -21.46 -35.38
CA GLN A 273 19.82 -22.92 -35.24
C GLN A 273 19.41 -23.42 -33.87
N ILE A 274 19.42 -22.55 -32.86
CA ILE A 274 18.94 -22.86 -31.52
C ILE A 274 17.67 -22.05 -31.25
N THR A 275 16.66 -22.75 -30.76
CA THR A 275 15.37 -22.21 -30.35
C THR A 275 15.25 -22.31 -28.83
N LEU A 276 15.10 -21.15 -28.20
CA LEU A 276 14.92 -21.00 -26.77
C LEU A 276 13.43 -20.82 -26.48
N GLU A 277 12.86 -21.72 -25.69
CA GLU A 277 11.53 -21.57 -25.12
C GLU A 277 11.65 -20.94 -23.73
N ILE A 278 11.17 -19.72 -23.59
CA ILE A 278 11.21 -18.94 -22.36
C ILE A 278 9.81 -18.90 -21.79
N THR A 279 9.67 -19.38 -20.56
CA THR A 279 8.38 -19.47 -19.88
C THR A 279 8.37 -18.51 -18.70
N PHE A 280 7.44 -17.57 -18.70
CA PHE A 280 7.17 -16.66 -17.60
C PHE A 280 5.95 -17.17 -16.84
N SER A 281 6.07 -17.32 -15.53
CA SER A 281 5.00 -17.78 -14.65
C SER A 281 4.86 -16.85 -13.47
N VAL A 282 3.63 -16.55 -13.07
CA VAL A 282 3.31 -15.84 -11.83
C VAL A 282 2.48 -16.77 -10.96
N ASN A 283 2.90 -16.99 -9.72
CA ASN A 283 2.20 -17.85 -8.77
C ASN A 283 1.02 -17.14 -8.09
N GLN A 284 0.36 -17.80 -7.14
CA GLN A 284 -0.78 -17.24 -6.40
C GLN A 284 -0.37 -16.03 -5.55
N GLU A 285 0.88 -15.95 -5.14
CA GLU A 285 1.45 -14.83 -4.37
C GLU A 285 1.91 -13.66 -5.25
N GLY A 286 1.66 -13.69 -6.56
CA GLY A 286 2.07 -12.62 -7.49
C GLY A 286 3.59 -12.60 -7.80
N THR A 287 4.34 -13.63 -7.41
CA THR A 287 5.79 -13.73 -7.65
C THR A 287 6.07 -14.22 -9.07
N LEU A 288 6.80 -13.41 -9.83
CA LEU A 288 7.26 -13.73 -11.17
C LEU A 288 8.47 -14.67 -11.14
N LYS A 289 8.38 -15.76 -11.90
CA LYS A 289 9.48 -16.67 -12.20
C LYS A 289 9.61 -16.83 -13.71
N ALA A 290 10.84 -16.94 -14.18
CA ALA A 290 11.13 -17.23 -15.58
C ALA A 290 12.06 -18.44 -15.69
N THR A 291 11.76 -19.33 -16.63
CA THR A 291 12.60 -20.48 -16.98
C THR A 291 12.89 -20.46 -18.47
N CYS A 292 13.99 -21.09 -18.88
CA CYS A 292 14.38 -21.18 -20.28
C CYS A 292 14.80 -22.61 -20.63
N ARG A 293 14.27 -23.14 -21.72
CA ARG A 293 14.61 -24.45 -22.25
C ARG A 293 15.14 -24.32 -23.68
N GLU A 294 16.25 -24.98 -23.96
CA GLU A 294 16.76 -25.15 -25.31
C GLU A 294 16.00 -26.31 -25.97
N LEU A 295 15.31 -26.07 -27.08
CA LEU A 295 14.43 -27.07 -27.68
C LEU A 295 15.20 -28.19 -28.39
N GLU A 296 16.35 -27.89 -28.99
CA GLU A 296 17.13 -28.85 -29.76
C GLU A 296 17.83 -29.88 -28.88
N THR A 297 18.27 -29.49 -27.68
CA THR A 297 18.89 -30.40 -26.70
C THR A 297 17.92 -30.88 -25.62
N GLY A 298 16.79 -30.20 -25.45
CA GLY A 298 15.84 -30.45 -24.35
C GLY A 298 16.32 -29.95 -22.99
N ASN A 299 17.52 -29.35 -22.92
CA ASN A 299 18.13 -28.92 -21.67
C ASN A 299 17.45 -27.66 -21.11
N THR A 300 17.21 -27.67 -19.80
CA THR A 300 16.82 -26.44 -19.09
C THR A 300 18.08 -25.63 -18.81
N LEU A 301 18.08 -24.37 -19.21
CA LEU A 301 19.20 -23.46 -19.07
C LEU A 301 19.19 -22.77 -17.70
N LYS A 302 20.37 -22.27 -17.29
CA LYS A 302 20.48 -21.51 -16.05
C LYS A 302 19.91 -20.11 -16.27
N THR A 303 18.92 -19.76 -15.46
CA THR A 303 18.26 -18.45 -15.45
C THR A 303 18.51 -17.75 -14.12
N ALA A 304 18.88 -16.48 -14.17
CA ALA A 304 18.99 -15.61 -13.00
C ALA A 304 18.21 -14.31 -13.26
N MET A 305 17.44 -13.85 -12.27
CA MET A 305 16.74 -12.59 -12.34
C MET A 305 17.53 -11.54 -11.54
N ASN A 306 18.11 -10.58 -12.26
CA ASN A 306 18.86 -9.49 -11.67
C ASN A 306 17.89 -8.33 -11.38
N THR A 307 17.35 -8.32 -10.16
CA THR A 307 16.53 -7.24 -9.60
C THR A 307 17.40 -6.13 -9.00
N GLY A 308 16.81 -4.98 -8.69
CA GLY A 308 17.53 -3.86 -8.06
C GLY A 308 18.08 -4.17 -6.66
N ASP A 309 17.55 -5.21 -6.01
CA ASP A 309 17.96 -5.69 -4.70
C ASP A 309 18.24 -7.20 -4.75
N THR A 310 19.36 -7.63 -4.15
CA THR A 310 19.70 -9.04 -3.92
C THR A 310 19.19 -9.51 -2.55
N ASP A 311 19.03 -10.82 -2.33
CA ASP A 311 18.67 -11.36 -1.02
C ASP A 311 19.59 -10.84 0.11
N GLU A 312 20.89 -10.72 -0.16
CA GLU A 312 21.87 -10.13 0.76
C GLU A 312 21.61 -8.63 1.03
N SER A 313 21.29 -7.86 -0.02
CA SER A 313 20.92 -6.44 0.11
C SER A 313 19.67 -6.28 0.98
N ILE A 314 18.67 -7.13 0.76
CA ILE A 314 17.39 -7.13 1.48
C ILE A 314 17.62 -7.50 2.95
N ARG A 315 18.35 -8.59 3.25
CA ARG A 315 18.69 -8.98 4.62
C ARG A 315 19.40 -7.87 5.38
N LYS A 316 20.36 -7.20 4.72
CA LYS A 316 21.09 -6.08 5.30
C LYS A 316 20.20 -4.85 5.53
N LYS A 317 19.31 -4.52 4.59
CA LYS A 317 18.33 -3.43 4.74
C LYS A 317 17.32 -3.70 5.87
N LEU A 318 16.84 -4.94 5.97
CA LEU A 318 15.87 -5.37 6.97
C LEU A 318 16.50 -5.71 8.33
N ARG A 319 17.83 -5.65 8.45
CA ARG A 319 18.60 -6.03 9.64
C ARG A 319 18.27 -7.47 10.10
N ILE A 320 17.96 -8.34 9.15
CA ILE A 320 17.73 -9.77 9.43
C ILE A 320 19.11 -10.42 9.59
N PRO A 321 19.44 -11.00 10.76
CA PRO A 321 20.70 -11.71 10.94
C PRO A 321 20.82 -12.91 9.98
N ASP A 322 22.03 -13.25 9.57
CA ASP A 322 22.29 -14.33 8.60
C ASP A 322 22.01 -15.75 9.13
N GLU A 323 21.69 -15.91 10.41
CA GLU A 323 21.40 -17.19 11.05
C GLU A 323 19.92 -17.26 11.45
N GLU A 324 19.22 -18.32 10.99
CA GLU A 324 17.98 -18.79 11.62
C GLU A 324 18.31 -19.26 13.05
N THR A 325 18.28 -18.35 14.02
CA THR A 325 18.13 -18.75 15.42
C THR A 325 16.70 -19.16 15.65
N SER A 326 16.45 -20.45 15.45
CA SER A 326 15.37 -21.15 16.12
C SER A 326 15.37 -20.78 17.61
N GLY A 327 14.36 -20.01 18.02
CA GLY A 327 13.90 -19.88 19.40
C GLY A 327 14.86 -19.20 20.39
N GLU A 328 14.82 -17.87 20.42
CA GLU A 328 14.55 -17.13 21.67
C GLU A 328 14.06 -15.73 21.28
N VAL A 329 12.78 -15.45 21.53
CA VAL A 329 12.25 -14.07 21.44
C VAL A 329 12.99 -13.28 22.49
N THR A 330 14.00 -12.50 22.08
CA THR A 330 14.64 -11.51 22.92
C THR A 330 13.56 -10.53 23.34
N ARG A 331 13.02 -10.70 24.56
CA ARG A 331 12.10 -9.74 25.17
C ARG A 331 12.82 -8.41 25.16
N ILE A 332 12.32 -7.46 24.37
CA ILE A 332 12.74 -6.06 24.47
C ILE A 332 12.54 -5.68 25.94
N PRO A 333 13.58 -5.26 26.68
CA PRO A 333 13.40 -4.83 28.06
C PRO A 333 12.39 -3.69 28.05
N ALA A 334 11.36 -3.79 28.89
CA ALA A 334 10.41 -2.70 29.05
C ALA A 334 11.17 -1.41 29.38
N PRO A 335 10.78 -0.24 28.85
CA PRO A 335 11.43 1.01 29.18
C PRO A 335 11.43 1.20 30.71
N ALA A 336 12.52 1.75 31.26
CA ALA A 336 12.74 1.91 32.71
C ALA A 336 11.58 2.61 33.46
N SER A 337 10.71 3.33 32.75
CA SER A 337 9.47 3.89 33.29
C SER A 337 8.45 2.82 33.74
N MET A 338 8.37 1.68 33.06
CA MET A 338 7.49 0.56 33.44
C MET A 338 8.05 -0.25 34.62
N GLU A 339 9.37 -0.25 34.83
CA GLU A 339 9.96 -0.84 36.05
C GLU A 339 9.69 0.07 37.25
N LEU A 340 9.75 1.39 37.08
CA LEU A 340 9.41 2.36 38.12
C LEU A 340 7.91 2.31 38.49
N GLU A 341 7.00 2.17 37.52
CA GLU A 341 5.56 2.01 37.80
C GLU A 341 5.27 0.69 38.52
N ARG A 342 5.94 -0.41 38.16
CA ARG A 342 5.82 -1.69 38.88
C ARG A 342 6.43 -1.67 40.27
N GLU A 343 7.45 -0.85 40.50
CA GLU A 343 8.08 -0.67 41.80
C GLU A 343 7.23 0.25 42.70
N ILE A 344 6.57 1.27 42.12
CA ILE A 344 5.57 2.10 42.81
C ILE A 344 4.33 1.27 43.18
N GLU A 345 3.80 0.43 42.27
CA GLU A 345 2.68 -0.47 42.57
C GLU A 345 3.04 -1.55 43.61
N ARG A 346 4.29 -2.03 43.64
CA ARG A 346 4.78 -2.94 44.69
C ARG A 346 4.90 -2.26 46.05
N VAL A 347 5.40 -1.02 46.09
CA VAL A 347 5.53 -0.23 47.33
C VAL A 347 4.16 0.18 47.89
N ASP A 348 3.17 0.46 47.03
CA ASP A 348 1.79 0.71 47.45
C ASP A 348 1.06 -0.58 47.91
N GLY A 349 1.38 -1.73 47.29
CA GLY A 349 0.87 -3.05 47.71
C GLY A 349 1.42 -3.52 49.06
N GLU A 350 2.68 -3.24 49.39
CA GLU A 350 3.28 -3.60 50.68
C GLU A 350 2.90 -2.64 51.83
N ASN A 351 2.58 -1.37 51.53
CA ASN A 351 2.12 -0.39 52.54
C ASN A 351 0.63 -0.51 52.91
N ALA A 352 -0.16 -1.29 52.16
CA ALA A 352 -1.55 -1.62 52.53
C ALA A 352 -1.66 -2.39 53.87
N GLY A 353 -0.55 -2.98 54.36
CA GLY A 353 -0.46 -3.67 55.66
C GLY A 353 -0.18 -2.79 56.88
N LEU A 354 0.24 -1.52 56.71
CA LEU A 354 0.56 -0.62 57.83
C LEU A 354 -0.62 0.27 58.23
N LEU A 355 -1.42 0.74 57.26
CA LEU A 355 -2.60 1.59 57.54
C LEU A 355 -3.75 0.81 58.22
N SER A 356 -3.88 -0.49 57.95
CA SER A 356 -4.83 -1.38 58.63
C SER A 356 -4.45 -1.71 60.09
N LYS A 357 -3.20 -1.46 60.50
CA LYS A 357 -2.72 -1.60 61.88
C LYS A 357 -2.80 -0.31 62.69
N ILE A 358 -2.86 0.86 62.04
CA ILE A 358 -2.98 2.17 62.70
C ILE A 358 -4.46 2.51 62.99
N PHE A 359 -5.40 2.13 62.12
CA PHE A 359 -6.83 2.39 62.29
C PHE A 359 -7.61 1.12 62.64
N GLY A 360 -7.29 0.54 63.79
CA GLY A 360 -8.10 -0.51 64.40
C GLY A 360 -9.47 0.02 64.84
N ARG A 361 -10.52 -0.67 64.38
CA ARG A 361 -11.85 -0.85 65.01
C ARG A 361 -12.40 0.33 65.84
N ARG A 362 -13.48 0.95 65.36
CA ARG A 362 -14.64 1.21 66.23
C ARG A 362 -15.92 0.68 65.59
N LYS A 363 -16.50 -0.30 66.29
CA LYS A 363 -17.88 -0.78 66.17
C LYS A 363 -18.85 0.39 66.40
N ARG A 364 -19.82 0.58 65.53
CA ARG A 364 -21.21 0.12 65.68
C ARG A 364 -21.97 0.34 64.38
#